data_AF-A0A8H8NB08-F1
#
_entry.id   AF-A0A8H8NB08-F1
#
_cell.length_a   1.000
_cell.length_b   1.000
_cell.length_c   1.000
_cell.angle_alpha   90.00
_cell.angle_beta   90.00
_cell.angle_gamma   90.00
#
_symmetry.space_group_name_H-M   'P 1'
#
loop_
_entity.id
_entity.type
_entity.pdbx_description
1 polymer ?
#
loop_
_entity_poly.entity_id
_entity_poly.type
_entity_poly.pdbx_seq_one_letter_code
_entity_poly.pdbx_strand_id
1 'polypeptide(L)'
;MSSTCGLNFDWIRNTYYTWTHKYPADARFHIPSSKGRGPIKVKMYKPSSMADLEARKESNQEGVKNKCAVHINVHGGRLGFRTFFKSDGEFCRAISKATGAIVLDCNYNKSPTHSYMDAYEDVCDIVNHVLANESGRYDISRFTIGGFSLGGAIALVVSATMPPNTFKGVIAFYPMTNIESDPEPHSVPTFSRLHITDPRLSPHNHPASDFPEKVLLVLCEHDELHDAGVKFAHKLGEEGKHVEIMDIPGVGHGWDKSVKTGTNEGAKRVRAYDKAVEVLRMAYVY
;
A
#
# COMPACT_ATOMS: atom_id res chain seq x y z
N MET A 1 2.72 32.69 38.67
CA MET A 1 2.80 32.95 37.21
C MET A 1 3.00 31.61 36.52
N SER A 2 2.12 31.23 35.60
CA SER A 2 2.15 29.94 34.90
C SER A 2 2.90 30.08 33.58
N SER A 3 4.09 29.50 33.46
CA SER A 3 4.82 29.37 32.19
C SER A 3 4.53 28.01 31.56
N THR A 4 3.49 27.96 30.71
CA THR A 4 3.25 26.81 29.83
C THR A 4 4.40 26.70 28.82
N CYS A 5 5.21 25.64 28.93
CA CYS A 5 6.22 25.32 27.94
C CYS A 5 5.52 24.81 26.66
N GLY A 6 5.21 25.73 25.75
CA GLY A 6 4.62 25.42 24.45
C GLY A 6 5.63 24.66 23.59
N LEU A 7 5.49 23.34 23.52
CA LEU A 7 6.21 22.52 22.55
C LEU A 7 5.81 22.97 21.13
N ASN A 8 6.70 23.68 20.45
CA ASN A 8 6.46 24.14 19.09
C ASN A 8 6.52 22.94 18.14
N PHE A 9 5.37 22.59 17.55
CA PHE A 9 5.21 21.44 16.67
C PHE A 9 5.39 21.74 15.17
N ASP A 10 5.74 22.97 14.76
CA ASP A 10 5.83 23.32 13.33
C ASP A 10 6.89 22.53 12.55
N TRP A 11 7.93 21.99 13.22
CA TRP A 11 8.91 21.11 12.59
C TRP A 11 8.35 19.74 12.17
N ILE A 12 7.25 19.28 12.78
CA ILE A 12 6.58 18.00 12.43
C ILE A 12 5.99 18.08 11.01
N ARG A 13 5.51 19.26 10.58
CA ARG A 13 4.82 19.44 9.30
C ARG A 13 5.70 19.21 8.06
N ASN A 14 7.03 19.30 8.19
CA ASN A 14 7.92 19.55 7.04
C ASN A 14 9.07 18.54 6.81
N THR A 15 9.24 17.47 7.61
CA THR A 15 10.46 16.63 7.54
C THR A 15 10.28 15.12 7.30
N TYR A 16 9.05 14.58 7.25
CA TYR A 16 8.83 13.12 7.33
C TYR A 16 8.34 12.42 6.05
N TYR A 17 8.78 12.92 4.89
CA TYR A 17 8.90 12.13 3.68
C TYR A 17 10.09 12.70 2.91
N THR A 18 11.24 12.02 2.92
CA THR A 18 12.34 12.42 2.03
C THR A 18 11.90 12.04 0.61
N TRP A 19 11.53 13.05 -0.18
CA TRP A 19 11.17 12.88 -1.59
C TRP A 19 12.44 12.49 -2.34
N THR A 20 12.74 11.20 -2.40
CA THR A 20 13.92 10.67 -3.06
C THR A 20 13.80 10.91 -4.56
N HIS A 21 14.54 11.89 -5.08
CA HIS A 21 14.58 12.23 -6.50
C HIS A 21 15.07 11.09 -7.41
N LYS A 22 15.59 9.99 -6.83
CA LYS A 22 16.05 8.79 -7.54
C LYS A 22 14.95 8.13 -8.40
N TYR A 23 13.69 8.21 -7.97
CA TYR A 23 12.53 7.66 -8.69
C TYR A 23 11.41 8.69 -8.76
N PRO A 24 11.47 9.67 -9.69
CA PRO A 24 10.45 10.69 -9.81
C PRO A 24 9.12 10.05 -10.21
N ALA A 25 8.02 10.58 -9.65
CA ALA A 25 6.66 10.28 -10.11
C ALA A 25 6.33 11.15 -11.32
N ASP A 26 5.56 10.62 -12.27
CA ASP A 26 5.19 11.30 -13.51
C ASP A 26 4.12 12.37 -13.30
N ALA A 27 3.33 12.26 -12.22
CA ALA A 27 2.50 13.36 -11.73
C ALA A 27 2.31 13.30 -10.20
N ARG A 28 1.81 14.40 -9.64
CA ARG A 28 1.40 14.50 -8.23
C ARG A 28 0.06 15.21 -8.16
N PHE A 29 -0.84 14.70 -7.34
CA PHE A 29 -2.15 15.31 -7.12
C PHE A 29 -2.65 15.06 -5.70
N HIS A 30 -3.83 15.60 -5.41
CA HIS A 30 -4.45 15.57 -4.10
C HIS A 30 -5.85 14.95 -4.21
N ILE A 31 -6.19 14.07 -3.27
CA ILE A 31 -7.54 13.52 -3.10
C ILE A 31 -8.12 14.13 -1.82
N PRO A 32 -9.36 14.65 -1.80
CA PRO A 32 -9.97 15.17 -0.59
C PRO A 32 -10.25 14.03 0.40
N SER A 33 -9.89 14.20 1.67
CA SER A 33 -10.33 13.30 2.74
C SER A 33 -11.80 13.54 3.08
N SER A 34 -12.62 12.49 3.12
CA SER A 34 -14.05 12.54 3.44
C SER A 34 -14.35 12.99 4.87
N LYS A 35 -13.32 13.00 5.74
CA LYS A 35 -13.40 13.49 7.13
C LYS A 35 -12.77 14.87 7.36
N GLY A 36 -12.37 15.57 6.30
CA GLY A 36 -11.81 16.92 6.42
C GLY A 36 -10.40 16.99 7.00
N ARG A 37 -9.64 15.87 7.04
CA ARG A 37 -8.25 15.80 7.53
C ARG A 37 -7.20 16.47 6.61
N GLY A 38 -7.64 17.34 5.72
CA GLY A 38 -6.84 17.88 4.62
C GLY A 38 -6.69 16.91 3.44
N PRO A 39 -5.97 17.33 2.38
CA PRO A 39 -5.80 16.54 1.17
C PRO A 39 -4.78 15.41 1.32
N ILE A 40 -5.16 14.22 0.88
CA ILE A 40 -4.30 13.04 0.78
C ILE A 40 -3.39 13.22 -0.44
N LYS A 41 -2.08 13.10 -0.24
CA LYS A 41 -1.07 13.33 -1.30
C LYS A 41 -0.82 12.05 -2.08
N VAL A 42 -0.98 12.10 -3.40
CA VAL A 42 -0.77 10.94 -4.28
C VAL A 42 0.32 11.23 -5.31
N LYS A 43 1.25 10.29 -5.46
CA LYS A 43 2.18 10.22 -6.59
C LYS A 43 1.64 9.23 -7.61
N MET A 44 1.62 9.62 -8.88
CA MET A 44 1.27 8.73 -9.98
C MET A 44 2.52 8.34 -10.76
N TYR A 45 2.69 7.04 -10.97
CA TYR A 45 3.64 6.47 -11.93
C TYR A 45 2.84 5.95 -13.12
N LYS A 46 3.20 6.39 -14.32
CA LYS A 46 2.58 6.00 -15.59
C LYS A 46 3.45 4.97 -16.31
N PRO A 47 2.86 4.00 -17.02
CA PRO A 47 3.60 3.14 -17.92
C PRO A 47 4.04 3.95 -19.15
N SER A 48 5.16 3.57 -19.78
CA SER A 48 5.68 4.26 -20.97
C SER A 48 4.65 4.36 -22.10
N SER A 49 3.86 3.31 -22.30
CA SER A 49 2.76 3.28 -23.28
C SER A 49 1.71 4.37 -23.05
N MET A 50 1.47 4.80 -21.81
CA MET A 50 0.54 5.90 -21.52
C MET A 50 1.17 7.26 -21.80
N ALA A 51 2.45 7.46 -21.49
CA ALA A 51 3.19 8.67 -21.85
C ALA A 51 3.24 8.84 -23.39
N ASP A 52 3.50 7.76 -24.13
CA ASP A 52 3.49 7.74 -25.59
C ASP A 52 2.10 8.08 -26.16
N LEU A 53 1.02 7.62 -25.51
CA LEU A 53 -0.36 7.92 -25.91
C LEU A 53 -0.79 9.35 -25.56
N GLU A 54 -0.28 9.92 -24.47
CA GLU A 54 -0.53 11.33 -24.11
C GLU A 54 0.18 12.27 -25.10
N ALA A 55 1.46 12.01 -25.42
CA ALA A 55 2.20 12.76 -26.45
C ALA A 55 1.56 12.69 -27.85
N ARG A 56 0.92 11.55 -28.19
CA ARG A 56 0.14 11.39 -29.43
C ARG A 56 -1.22 12.13 -29.40
N LYS A 57 -1.80 12.37 -28.23
CA LYS A 57 -3.04 13.16 -28.10
C LYS A 57 -2.82 14.66 -28.20
N GLU A 58 -1.65 15.14 -27.80
CA GLU A 58 -1.24 16.53 -28.06
C GLU A 58 -1.07 16.82 -29.56
N SER A 59 -0.97 15.78 -30.40
CA SER A 59 -0.81 15.89 -31.85
C SER A 59 -2.01 15.44 -32.70
N ASN A 60 -3.05 14.81 -32.14
CA ASN A 60 -4.27 14.41 -32.87
C ASN A 60 -5.53 14.42 -32.00
N GLN A 61 -6.63 15.00 -32.51
CA GLN A 61 -7.86 15.28 -31.76
C GLN A 61 -8.83 14.09 -31.56
N GLU A 62 -8.51 12.87 -32.00
CA GLU A 62 -9.45 11.72 -31.89
C GLU A 62 -9.26 10.89 -30.61
N GLY A 63 -10.30 10.90 -29.78
CA GLY A 63 -10.23 10.55 -28.36
C GLY A 63 -10.45 9.08 -28.00
N VAL A 64 -9.58 8.16 -28.40
CA VAL A 64 -9.56 6.83 -27.76
C VAL A 64 -9.01 6.96 -26.33
N LYS A 65 -9.88 6.92 -25.31
CA LYS A 65 -9.47 6.78 -23.90
C LYS A 65 -9.05 5.34 -23.62
N ASN A 66 -7.83 4.96 -24.02
CA ASN A 66 -7.19 3.73 -23.56
C ASN A 66 -7.09 3.76 -22.03
N LYS A 67 -7.87 2.91 -21.36
CA LYS A 67 -7.85 2.73 -19.91
C LYS A 67 -6.70 1.79 -19.54
N CYS A 68 -5.96 2.15 -18.49
CA CYS A 68 -4.87 1.33 -17.97
C CYS A 68 -5.34 0.60 -16.69
N ALA A 69 -4.82 -0.62 -16.47
CA ALA A 69 -4.90 -1.26 -15.16
C ALA A 69 -4.36 -0.31 -14.08
N VAL A 70 -4.82 -0.46 -12.84
CA VAL A 70 -4.47 0.45 -11.74
C VAL A 70 -4.11 -0.31 -10.48
N HIS A 71 -3.04 0.16 -9.83
CA HIS A 71 -2.52 -0.39 -8.58
C HIS A 71 -2.34 0.71 -7.54
N ILE A 72 -2.95 0.55 -6.37
CA ILE A 72 -2.68 1.43 -5.21
C ILE A 72 -1.55 0.82 -4.38
N ASN A 73 -0.46 1.58 -4.15
CA ASN A 73 0.57 1.27 -3.17
C ASN A 73 0.31 2.02 -1.86
N VAL A 74 0.08 1.28 -0.79
CA VAL A 74 -0.05 1.75 0.59
C VAL A 74 1.28 1.53 1.29
N HIS A 75 2.11 2.57 1.34
CA HIS A 75 3.47 2.47 1.86
C HIS A 75 3.52 2.22 3.37
N GLY A 76 4.56 1.52 3.84
CA GLY A 76 4.80 1.31 5.27
C GLY A 76 5.06 2.61 6.05
N GLY A 77 4.76 2.63 7.35
CA GLY A 77 4.83 3.85 8.15
C GLY A 77 4.53 3.70 9.64
N ARG A 78 4.78 4.79 10.38
CA ARG A 78 4.83 4.87 11.86
C ARG A 78 3.56 4.45 12.64
N LEU A 79 3.70 3.56 13.63
CA LEU A 79 3.56 3.89 15.06
C LEU A 79 4.94 4.08 15.73
N GLY A 80 5.09 5.09 16.59
CA GLY A 80 6.17 5.15 17.59
C GLY A 80 7.55 5.65 17.12
N PHE A 81 8.32 4.86 16.37
CA PHE A 81 9.67 5.25 15.93
C PHE A 81 9.59 6.34 14.82
N ARG A 82 10.57 7.21 14.51
CA ARG A 82 12.05 7.12 14.64
C ARG A 82 12.77 7.12 13.27
N THR A 83 12.35 7.95 12.30
CA THR A 83 13.01 8.24 10.99
C THR A 83 13.74 7.13 10.16
N PHE A 84 13.09 6.09 9.60
CA PHE A 84 13.82 5.11 8.72
C PHE A 84 13.18 4.61 7.40
N PHE A 85 11.89 4.80 7.14
CA PHE A 85 11.29 4.25 5.91
C PHE A 85 11.51 5.18 4.70
N LYS A 86 12.31 4.68 3.74
CA LYS A 86 12.50 5.30 2.42
C LYS A 86 11.26 5.10 1.54
N SER A 87 11.10 5.96 0.54
CA SER A 87 9.98 5.90 -0.41
C SER A 87 9.96 4.60 -1.21
N ASP A 88 8.77 4.05 -1.44
CA ASP A 88 8.51 2.89 -2.32
C ASP A 88 8.65 3.22 -3.82
N GLY A 89 9.19 4.39 -4.18
CA GLY A 89 9.29 4.83 -5.58
C GLY A 89 10.06 3.88 -6.51
N GLU A 90 10.98 3.06 -5.97
CA GLU A 90 11.65 1.99 -6.75
C GLU A 90 10.64 0.92 -7.16
N PHE A 91 9.87 0.42 -6.19
CA PHE A 91 8.80 -0.55 -6.39
C PHE A 91 7.72 0.00 -7.32
N CYS A 92 7.16 1.17 -7.02
CA CYS A 92 6.06 1.75 -7.79
C CYS A 92 6.45 2.01 -9.26
N ARG A 93 7.69 2.45 -9.52
CA ARG A 93 8.21 2.59 -10.88
C ARG A 93 8.46 1.23 -11.56
N ALA A 94 8.97 0.24 -10.83
CA ALA A 94 9.20 -1.11 -11.36
C ALA A 94 7.86 -1.78 -11.75
N ILE A 95 6.87 -1.78 -10.85
CA ILE A 95 5.52 -2.30 -11.12
C ILE A 95 4.91 -1.59 -12.33
N SER A 96 4.85 -0.25 -12.35
CA SER A 96 4.22 0.48 -13.45
C SER A 96 4.88 0.20 -14.81
N LYS A 97 6.23 0.14 -14.84
CA LYS A 97 6.98 -0.18 -16.07
C LYS A 97 6.74 -1.61 -16.55
N ALA A 98 6.65 -2.58 -15.63
CA ALA A 98 6.61 -3.99 -15.99
C ALA A 98 5.19 -4.53 -16.23
N THR A 99 4.18 -4.02 -15.52
CA THR A 99 2.78 -4.49 -15.67
C THR A 99 1.98 -3.68 -16.69
N GLY A 100 2.42 -2.46 -17.03
CA GLY A 100 1.62 -1.53 -17.83
C GLY A 100 0.51 -0.84 -17.03
N ALA A 101 0.48 -0.97 -15.70
CA ALA A 101 -0.48 -0.31 -14.83
C ALA A 101 -0.07 1.11 -14.45
N ILE A 102 -1.06 1.96 -14.18
CA ILE A 102 -0.88 3.19 -13.43
C ILE A 102 -0.70 2.80 -11.95
N VAL A 103 0.40 3.21 -11.33
CA VAL A 103 0.62 3.00 -9.89
C VAL A 103 0.41 4.29 -9.12
N LEU A 104 -0.45 4.25 -8.10
CA LEU A 104 -0.73 5.35 -7.20
C LEU A 104 -0.05 5.09 -5.85
N ASP A 105 1.06 5.79 -5.57
CA ASP A 105 1.75 5.74 -4.28
C ASP A 105 1.16 6.78 -3.33
N CYS A 106 0.53 6.28 -2.27
CA CYS A 106 -0.48 7.00 -1.51
C CYS A 106 0.01 7.41 -0.13
N ASN A 107 0.25 8.70 0.07
CA ASN A 107 0.66 9.25 1.36
C ASN A 107 -0.58 9.65 2.20
N TYR A 108 -1.23 8.61 2.73
CA TYR A 108 -2.30 8.66 3.74
C TYR A 108 -1.81 9.26 5.07
N ASN A 109 -2.72 9.77 5.91
CA ASN A 109 -2.40 10.35 7.22
C ASN A 109 -1.90 9.32 8.25
N LYS A 110 -0.98 9.70 9.15
CA LYS A 110 -0.23 8.75 10.01
C LYS A 110 -0.04 9.24 11.45
N SER A 111 0.28 8.29 12.33
CA SER A 111 0.74 8.49 13.70
C SER A 111 1.99 9.41 13.76
N PRO A 112 2.15 10.25 14.80
CA PRO A 112 1.32 10.36 16.00
C PRO A 112 0.15 11.35 15.89
N THR A 113 0.05 12.13 14.80
CA THR A 113 -1.01 13.17 14.66
C THR A 113 -2.35 12.60 14.19
N HIS A 114 -2.35 11.40 13.63
CA HIS A 114 -3.55 10.69 13.16
C HIS A 114 -3.55 9.24 13.62
N SER A 115 -4.75 8.70 13.79
CA SER A 115 -4.97 7.32 14.20
C SER A 115 -4.80 6.32 13.05
N TYR A 116 -4.80 5.03 13.37
CA TYR A 116 -4.87 3.96 12.38
C TYR A 116 -6.19 4.02 11.59
N MET A 117 -7.30 4.39 12.25
CA MET A 117 -8.58 4.54 11.57
C MET A 117 -8.58 5.69 10.57
N ASP A 118 -7.87 6.78 10.86
CA ASP A 118 -7.69 7.88 9.90
C ASP A 118 -6.90 7.39 8.66
N ALA A 119 -5.89 6.55 8.87
CA ALA A 119 -5.12 5.93 7.80
C ALA A 119 -5.96 4.97 6.93
N TYR A 120 -6.76 4.11 7.56
CA TYR A 120 -7.70 3.21 6.89
C TYR A 120 -8.72 3.99 6.06
N GLU A 121 -9.37 5.00 6.65
CA GLU A 121 -10.38 5.82 5.97
C GLU A 121 -9.79 6.63 4.80
N ASP A 122 -8.58 7.18 4.94
CA ASP A 122 -7.90 7.86 3.83
C ASP A 122 -7.60 6.91 2.66
N VAL A 123 -7.25 5.64 2.93
CA VAL A 123 -7.07 4.64 1.85
C VAL A 123 -8.42 4.27 1.22
N CYS A 124 -9.51 4.21 1.98
CA CYS A 124 -10.86 4.08 1.42
C CYS A 124 -11.23 5.27 0.51
N ASP A 125 -10.90 6.51 0.90
CA ASP A 125 -11.12 7.71 0.07
C ASP A 125 -10.34 7.63 -1.26
N ILE A 126 -9.09 7.14 -1.24
CA ILE A 126 -8.29 6.89 -2.44
C ILE A 126 -8.96 5.85 -3.34
N VAL A 127 -9.43 4.73 -2.78
CA VAL A 127 -10.11 3.66 -3.53
C VAL A 127 -11.39 4.21 -4.19
N ASN A 128 -12.20 4.95 -3.44
CA ASN A 128 -13.41 5.59 -3.96
C ASN A 128 -13.11 6.60 -5.09
N HIS A 129 -12.02 7.38 -4.99
CA HIS A 129 -11.58 8.25 -6.07
C HIS A 129 -11.18 7.47 -7.35
N VAL A 130 -10.50 6.33 -7.21
CA VAL A 130 -10.18 5.46 -8.35
C VAL A 130 -11.46 4.89 -8.97
N LEU A 131 -12.39 4.39 -8.15
CA LEU A 131 -13.68 3.83 -8.61
C LEU A 131 -14.56 4.86 -9.33
N ALA A 132 -14.63 6.09 -8.82
CA ALA A 132 -15.33 7.21 -9.47
C ALA A 132 -14.76 7.51 -10.86
N ASN A 133 -13.44 7.33 -11.05
CA ASN A 133 -12.76 7.34 -12.34
C ASN A 133 -13.10 8.55 -13.25
N GLU A 134 -13.29 9.74 -12.67
CA GLU A 134 -13.76 10.94 -13.38
C GLU A 134 -12.88 11.30 -14.59
N SER A 135 -11.56 11.07 -14.47
CA SER A 135 -10.62 11.27 -15.58
C SER A 135 -10.82 10.28 -16.74
N GLY A 136 -11.43 9.12 -16.48
CA GLY A 136 -11.67 8.03 -17.43
C GLY A 136 -10.40 7.28 -17.86
N ARG A 137 -9.33 7.32 -17.04
CA ARG A 137 -8.03 6.69 -17.34
C ARG A 137 -7.85 5.31 -16.72
N TYR A 138 -8.59 5.00 -15.65
CA TYR A 138 -8.46 3.75 -14.94
C TYR A 138 -9.35 2.67 -15.56
N ASP A 139 -8.82 1.47 -15.66
CA ASP A 139 -9.58 0.26 -15.96
C ASP A 139 -9.95 -0.44 -14.66
N ILE A 140 -11.18 -0.22 -14.20
CA ILE A 140 -11.67 -0.75 -12.91
C ILE A 140 -11.83 -2.28 -12.97
N SER A 141 -11.93 -2.87 -14.17
CA SER A 141 -11.88 -4.33 -14.31
C SER A 141 -10.50 -4.89 -13.93
N ARG A 142 -9.45 -4.07 -13.96
CA ARG A 142 -8.05 -4.45 -13.66
C ARG A 142 -7.48 -3.60 -12.51
N PHE A 143 -8.24 -3.52 -11.43
CA PHE A 143 -7.90 -2.77 -10.22
C PHE A 143 -7.29 -3.69 -9.15
N THR A 144 -6.20 -3.25 -8.53
CA THR A 144 -5.44 -3.97 -7.49
C THR A 144 -4.97 -3.01 -6.40
N ILE A 145 -4.68 -3.55 -5.22
CA ILE A 145 -4.13 -2.79 -4.09
C ILE A 145 -2.97 -3.57 -3.48
N GLY A 146 -2.06 -2.89 -2.81
CA GLY A 146 -0.98 -3.55 -2.10
C GLY A 146 -0.21 -2.61 -1.18
N GLY A 147 0.75 -3.14 -0.45
CA GLY A 147 1.53 -2.33 0.49
C GLY A 147 2.60 -3.09 1.26
N PHE A 148 3.26 -2.37 2.18
CA PHE A 148 4.37 -2.86 2.99
C PHE A 148 4.12 -2.66 4.48
N SER A 149 4.45 -3.62 5.34
CA SER A 149 4.28 -3.51 6.81
C SER A 149 2.84 -3.12 7.19
N LEU A 150 2.66 -2.09 8.04
CA LEU A 150 1.36 -1.50 8.37
C LEU A 150 0.56 -1.07 7.14
N GLY A 151 1.22 -0.63 6.06
CA GLY A 151 0.55 -0.33 4.79
C GLY A 151 0.04 -1.57 4.08
N GLY A 152 0.73 -2.70 4.21
CA GLY A 152 0.26 -4.02 3.77
C GLY A 152 -0.95 -4.51 4.58
N ALA A 153 -0.96 -4.25 5.89
CA ALA A 153 -2.12 -4.52 6.75
C ALA A 153 -3.36 -3.70 6.30
N ILE A 154 -3.20 -2.39 6.11
CA ILE A 154 -4.27 -1.51 5.62
C ILE A 154 -4.74 -1.94 4.22
N ALA A 155 -3.81 -2.29 3.31
CA ALA A 155 -4.15 -2.78 1.98
C ALA A 155 -5.00 -4.07 2.03
N LEU A 156 -4.66 -5.03 2.91
CA LEU A 156 -5.43 -6.24 3.14
C LEU A 156 -6.83 -5.93 3.69
N VAL A 157 -6.93 -5.15 4.77
CA VAL A 157 -8.21 -4.78 5.40
C VAL A 157 -9.13 -4.01 4.43
N VAL A 158 -8.59 -3.03 3.69
CA VAL A 158 -9.38 -2.28 2.70
C VAL A 158 -9.80 -3.20 1.55
N SER A 159 -8.95 -4.15 1.15
CA SER A 159 -9.33 -5.13 0.13
C SER A 159 -10.48 -6.05 0.54
N ALA A 160 -10.61 -6.34 1.84
CA ALA A 160 -11.68 -7.16 2.43
C ALA A 160 -12.95 -6.36 2.76
N THR A 161 -12.83 -5.07 3.09
CA THR A 161 -13.99 -4.25 3.48
C THR A 161 -14.71 -3.59 2.28
N MET A 162 -14.04 -3.51 1.13
CA MET A 162 -14.67 -3.05 -0.12
C MET A 162 -15.61 -4.12 -0.70
N PRO A 163 -16.60 -3.74 -1.52
CA PRO A 163 -17.52 -4.70 -2.13
C PRO A 163 -16.80 -5.86 -2.84
N PRO A 164 -17.32 -7.10 -2.78
CA PRO A 164 -16.70 -8.25 -3.44
C PRO A 164 -16.42 -7.98 -4.93
N ASN A 165 -15.26 -8.44 -5.39
CA ASN A 165 -14.72 -8.22 -6.75
C ASN A 165 -14.26 -6.80 -7.11
N THR A 166 -14.24 -5.84 -6.16
CA THR A 166 -13.64 -4.50 -6.36
C THR A 166 -12.17 -4.57 -6.77
N PHE A 167 -11.39 -5.49 -6.19
CA PHE A 167 -10.00 -5.74 -6.56
C PHE A 167 -9.84 -7.13 -7.18
N LYS A 168 -8.95 -7.25 -8.18
CA LYS A 168 -8.58 -8.53 -8.81
C LYS A 168 -7.41 -9.25 -8.14
N GLY A 169 -6.75 -8.55 -7.21
CA GLY A 169 -5.73 -9.12 -6.36
C GLY A 169 -5.22 -8.10 -5.33
N VAL A 170 -4.67 -8.62 -4.24
CA VAL A 170 -3.96 -7.84 -3.21
C VAL A 170 -2.55 -8.41 -2.99
N ILE A 171 -1.56 -7.53 -2.88
CA ILE A 171 -0.16 -7.93 -2.63
C ILE A 171 0.35 -7.24 -1.37
N ALA A 172 0.90 -7.98 -0.41
CA ALA A 172 1.37 -7.42 0.85
C ALA A 172 2.75 -7.96 1.23
N PHE A 173 3.68 -7.03 1.47
CA PHE A 173 5.03 -7.31 1.91
C PHE A 173 5.09 -7.18 3.44
N TYR A 174 5.46 -8.27 4.10
CA TYR A 174 5.59 -8.43 5.56
C TYR A 174 4.48 -7.71 6.35
N PRO A 175 3.20 -7.98 6.02
CA PRO A 175 2.08 -7.30 6.65
C PRO A 175 1.90 -7.72 8.12
N MET A 176 1.39 -6.79 8.91
CA MET A 176 0.79 -7.08 10.21
C MET A 176 -0.60 -7.69 9.96
N THR A 177 -0.71 -9.01 9.99
CA THR A 177 -1.97 -9.74 9.68
C THR A 177 -2.84 -9.96 10.90
N ASN A 178 -2.25 -10.00 12.09
CA ASN A 178 -2.94 -10.16 13.36
C ASN A 178 -2.28 -9.32 14.46
N ILE A 179 -3.09 -8.88 15.43
CA ILE A 179 -2.66 -8.32 16.72
C ILE A 179 -3.14 -9.28 17.79
N GLU A 180 -2.25 -9.73 18.68
CA GLU A 180 -2.52 -10.83 19.63
C GLU A 180 -2.93 -10.37 21.05
N SER A 181 -2.74 -9.08 21.38
CA SER A 181 -3.20 -8.45 22.63
C SER A 181 -3.82 -7.08 22.36
N ASP A 182 -4.79 -6.65 23.19
CA ASP A 182 -5.33 -5.29 23.05
C ASP A 182 -4.20 -4.24 23.10
N PRO A 183 -4.28 -3.18 22.28
CA PRO A 183 -3.27 -2.14 22.26
C PRO A 183 -3.31 -1.34 23.58
N GLU A 184 -2.24 -1.44 24.37
CA GLU A 184 -2.06 -0.74 25.66
C GLU A 184 -2.58 0.70 25.60
N PRO A 185 -3.41 1.18 26.55
CA PRO A 185 -4.06 2.49 26.48
C PRO A 185 -3.08 3.67 26.56
N HIS A 186 -1.83 3.41 26.94
CA HIS A 186 -0.72 4.37 26.94
C HIS A 186 0.22 4.25 25.72
N SER A 187 0.01 3.25 24.86
CA SER A 187 0.61 3.24 23.53
C SER A 187 0.05 4.42 22.71
N VAL A 188 0.84 4.87 21.73
CA VAL A 188 0.53 6.00 20.84
C VAL A 188 -0.95 5.94 20.39
N PRO A 189 -1.72 7.05 20.30
CA PRO A 189 -3.19 7.10 20.09
C PRO A 189 -3.72 6.53 18.75
N THR A 190 -2.97 5.63 18.14
CA THR A 190 -3.16 5.05 16.82
C THR A 190 -4.18 3.92 16.84
N PHE A 191 -4.23 3.10 17.89
CA PHE A 191 -5.19 1.97 17.98
C PHE A 191 -6.22 2.06 19.11
N SER A 192 -6.13 3.07 19.99
CA SER A 192 -6.79 3.15 21.31
C SER A 192 -8.34 3.27 21.33
N ARG A 193 -9.02 2.92 20.24
CA ARG A 193 -10.49 2.92 20.11
C ARG A 193 -11.06 1.67 19.42
N LEU A 194 -10.21 0.72 19.04
CA LEU A 194 -10.64 -0.55 18.45
C LEU A 194 -10.38 -1.68 19.44
N HIS A 195 -11.33 -2.61 19.53
CA HIS A 195 -11.14 -3.87 20.23
C HIS A 195 -10.26 -4.79 19.36
N ILE A 196 -9.46 -5.67 19.96
CA ILE A 196 -8.63 -6.66 19.23
C ILE A 196 -9.39 -7.47 18.17
N THR A 197 -10.68 -7.73 18.39
CA THR A 197 -11.55 -8.47 17.45
C THR A 197 -12.12 -7.63 16.31
N ASP A 198 -11.79 -6.33 16.21
CA ASP A 198 -12.28 -5.49 15.11
C ASP A 198 -11.65 -5.96 13.79
N PRO A 199 -12.43 -6.29 12.75
CA PRO A 199 -11.89 -6.76 11.47
C PRO A 199 -11.04 -5.70 10.77
N ARG A 200 -11.23 -4.42 11.09
CA ARG A 200 -10.44 -3.33 10.52
C ARG A 200 -9.03 -3.27 11.07
N LEU A 201 -8.77 -3.86 12.24
CA LEU A 201 -7.46 -3.83 12.91
C LEU A 201 -6.53 -4.96 12.43
N SER A 202 -7.09 -6.16 12.26
CA SER A 202 -6.36 -7.39 11.92
C SER A 202 -7.02 -8.05 10.69
N PRO A 203 -6.34 -8.14 9.53
CA PRO A 203 -6.79 -8.95 8.39
C PRO A 203 -7.30 -10.35 8.77
N HIS A 204 -6.67 -10.99 9.77
CA HIS A 204 -7.04 -12.32 10.24
C HIS A 204 -8.48 -12.44 10.78
N ASN A 205 -9.09 -11.33 11.21
CA ASN A 205 -10.46 -11.28 11.73
C ASN A 205 -11.54 -11.25 10.62
N HIS A 206 -11.19 -11.00 9.36
CA HIS A 206 -12.11 -11.13 8.23
C HIS A 206 -12.23 -12.62 7.78
N PRO A 207 -13.41 -13.11 7.36
CA PRO A 207 -13.52 -14.38 6.64
C PRO A 207 -12.79 -14.29 5.29
N ALA A 208 -12.30 -15.40 4.75
CA ALA A 208 -11.55 -15.35 3.50
C ALA A 208 -12.40 -14.88 2.32
N SER A 209 -13.71 -15.13 2.34
CA SER A 209 -14.68 -14.70 1.31
C SER A 209 -14.56 -13.23 0.92
N ASP A 210 -14.23 -12.37 1.90
CA ASP A 210 -14.10 -10.93 1.74
C ASP A 210 -12.91 -10.53 0.87
N PHE A 211 -11.83 -11.32 0.87
CA PHE A 211 -10.59 -10.97 0.20
C PHE A 211 -10.66 -11.18 -1.33
N PRO A 212 -9.83 -10.44 -2.10
CA PRO A 212 -9.65 -10.69 -3.53
C PRO A 212 -9.20 -12.13 -3.80
N GLU A 213 -9.55 -12.64 -4.98
CA GLU A 213 -9.26 -14.03 -5.38
C GLU A 213 -7.77 -14.38 -5.37
N LYS A 214 -6.91 -13.41 -5.70
CA LYS A 214 -5.45 -13.56 -5.76
C LYS A 214 -4.79 -12.77 -4.64
N VAL A 215 -4.02 -13.44 -3.79
CA VAL A 215 -3.33 -12.83 -2.64
C VAL A 215 -1.85 -13.20 -2.70
N LEU A 216 -0.95 -12.22 -2.73
CA LEU A 216 0.49 -12.44 -2.56
C LEU A 216 0.93 -11.94 -1.18
N LEU A 217 1.59 -12.81 -0.42
CA LEU A 217 2.22 -12.49 0.85
C LEU A 217 3.73 -12.71 0.73
N VAL A 218 4.51 -11.63 0.74
CA VAL A 218 5.98 -11.70 0.73
C VAL A 218 6.47 -11.55 2.16
N LEU A 219 7.01 -12.62 2.76
CA LEU A 219 7.38 -12.68 4.17
C LEU A 219 8.90 -12.61 4.35
N CYS A 220 9.36 -12.36 5.58
CA CYS A 220 10.78 -12.36 5.92
C CYS A 220 11.04 -13.43 6.99
N GLU A 221 12.02 -14.33 6.78
CA GLU A 221 12.32 -15.42 7.73
C GLU A 221 12.67 -14.92 9.15
N HIS A 222 13.28 -13.73 9.29
CA HIS A 222 13.70 -13.17 10.58
C HIS A 222 12.85 -11.95 11.02
N ASP A 223 11.53 -12.00 10.82
CA ASP A 223 10.59 -10.93 11.17
C ASP A 223 9.55 -11.42 12.18
N GLU A 224 9.28 -10.63 13.22
CA GLU A 224 8.31 -10.94 14.27
C GLU A 224 6.88 -11.13 13.71
N LEU A 225 6.60 -10.56 12.53
CA LEU A 225 5.32 -10.72 11.84
C LEU A 225 5.24 -11.97 10.95
N HIS A 226 6.33 -12.73 10.79
CA HIS A 226 6.42 -13.86 9.87
C HIS A 226 5.32 -14.90 10.10
N ASP A 227 5.26 -15.47 11.31
CA ASP A 227 4.37 -16.59 11.63
C ASP A 227 2.90 -16.18 11.60
N ALA A 228 2.59 -14.92 11.95
CA ALA A 228 1.25 -14.35 11.77
C ALA A 228 0.89 -14.23 10.27
N GLY A 229 1.86 -13.87 9.43
CA GLY A 229 1.74 -13.88 7.98
C GLY A 229 1.45 -15.28 7.42
N VAL A 230 2.22 -16.29 7.85
CA VAL A 230 2.03 -17.70 7.46
C VAL A 230 0.66 -18.23 7.89
N LYS A 231 0.27 -18.05 9.16
CA LYS A 231 -1.05 -18.49 9.67
C LYS A 231 -2.21 -17.86 8.87
N PHE A 232 -2.10 -16.58 8.53
CA PHE A 232 -3.10 -15.88 7.72
C PHE A 232 -3.15 -16.40 6.28
N ALA A 233 -1.99 -16.70 5.68
CA ALA A 233 -1.91 -17.29 4.35
C ALA A 233 -2.60 -18.66 4.27
N HIS A 234 -2.35 -19.52 5.26
CA HIS A 234 -2.99 -20.84 5.37
C HIS A 234 -4.51 -20.72 5.47
N LYS A 235 -5.02 -19.86 6.37
CA LYS A 235 -6.46 -19.61 6.51
C LYS A 235 -7.12 -19.27 5.17
N LEU A 236 -6.56 -18.30 4.44
CA LEU A 236 -7.11 -17.88 3.15
C LEU A 236 -7.07 -19.00 2.09
N GLY A 237 -6.02 -19.82 2.08
CA GLY A 237 -5.89 -20.95 1.15
C GLY A 237 -6.83 -22.11 1.47
N GLU A 238 -7.02 -22.45 2.75
CA GLU A 238 -7.96 -23.47 3.22
C GLU A 238 -9.41 -23.08 2.91
N GLU A 239 -9.75 -21.79 3.01
CA GLU A 239 -11.03 -21.22 2.61
C GLU A 239 -11.13 -20.93 1.08
N GLY A 240 -10.17 -21.42 0.28
CA GLY A 240 -10.28 -21.54 -1.18
C GLY A 240 -9.75 -20.38 -2.02
N LYS A 241 -9.01 -19.42 -1.45
CA LYS A 241 -8.36 -18.34 -2.23
C LYS A 241 -7.06 -18.81 -2.88
N HIS A 242 -6.70 -18.22 -4.02
CA HIS A 242 -5.38 -18.39 -4.59
C HIS A 242 -4.36 -17.52 -3.85
N VAL A 243 -3.73 -18.11 -2.83
CA VAL A 243 -2.70 -17.48 -2.01
C VAL A 243 -1.31 -17.95 -2.45
N GLU A 244 -0.44 -16.99 -2.75
CA GLU A 244 0.97 -17.23 -3.00
C GLU A 244 1.81 -16.65 -1.85
N ILE A 245 2.68 -17.47 -1.27
CA ILE A 245 3.64 -17.06 -0.24
C ILE A 245 5.02 -17.00 -0.89
N MET A 246 5.72 -15.89 -0.70
CA MET A 246 7.13 -15.76 -1.02
C MET A 246 7.90 -15.43 0.25
N ASP A 247 8.36 -16.46 0.95
CA ASP A 247 9.27 -16.32 2.08
C ASP A 247 10.68 -15.96 1.59
N ILE A 248 11.28 -14.94 2.22
CA ILE A 248 12.59 -14.41 1.86
C ILE A 248 13.60 -14.81 2.95
N PRO A 249 14.51 -15.76 2.66
CA PRO A 249 15.37 -16.33 3.69
C PRO A 249 16.40 -15.33 4.20
N GLY A 250 16.70 -15.37 5.49
CA GLY A 250 17.77 -14.65 6.16
C GLY A 250 17.65 -13.12 6.11
N VAL A 251 16.44 -12.58 6.04
CA VAL A 251 16.19 -11.12 6.11
C VAL A 251 15.15 -10.81 7.18
N GLY A 252 15.25 -9.62 7.79
CA GLY A 252 14.26 -9.11 8.73
C GLY A 252 13.33 -8.05 8.13
N HIS A 253 12.44 -7.52 8.97
CA HIS A 253 11.39 -6.57 8.60
C HIS A 253 11.90 -5.39 7.75
N GLY A 254 11.29 -5.15 6.59
CA GLY A 254 11.60 -3.99 5.75
C GLY A 254 12.98 -4.02 5.07
N TRP A 255 13.56 -5.20 4.84
CA TRP A 255 14.90 -5.36 4.24
C TRP A 255 15.05 -4.57 2.92
N ASP A 256 14.01 -4.60 2.08
CA ASP A 256 14.02 -4.05 0.72
C ASP A 256 14.35 -2.55 0.68
N LYS A 257 13.98 -1.79 1.72
CA LYS A 257 14.10 -0.33 1.77
C LYS A 257 15.55 0.16 1.74
N SER A 258 16.50 -0.62 2.25
CA SER A 258 17.90 -0.17 2.40
C SER A 258 18.97 -1.01 1.69
N VAL A 259 18.61 -2.12 1.05
CA VAL A 259 19.58 -2.94 0.30
C VAL A 259 20.10 -2.24 -0.95
N LYS A 260 21.37 -2.50 -1.28
CA LYS A 260 22.06 -1.96 -2.46
C LYS A 260 21.87 -2.90 -3.64
N THR A 261 21.72 -2.34 -4.84
CA THR A 261 21.77 -3.11 -6.09
C THR A 261 23.13 -3.81 -6.20
N GLY A 262 23.14 -5.08 -6.62
CA GLY A 262 24.37 -5.87 -6.75
C GLY A 262 24.79 -6.67 -5.51
N THR A 263 24.08 -6.58 -4.37
CA THR A 263 24.26 -7.49 -3.24
C THR A 263 23.28 -8.66 -3.28
N ASN A 264 23.52 -9.70 -2.49
CA ASN A 264 22.64 -10.86 -2.39
C ASN A 264 21.23 -10.47 -1.91
N GLU A 265 21.11 -9.54 -0.98
CA GLU A 265 19.83 -9.00 -0.51
C GLU A 265 19.18 -8.08 -1.56
N GLY A 266 19.98 -7.35 -2.35
CA GLY A 266 19.50 -6.65 -3.54
C GLY A 266 18.87 -7.59 -4.55
N ALA A 267 19.48 -8.76 -4.79
CA ALA A 267 18.91 -9.80 -5.65
C ALA A 267 17.67 -10.48 -5.04
N LYS A 268 17.54 -10.56 -3.71
CA LYS A 268 16.29 -10.95 -3.04
C LYS A 268 15.18 -9.91 -3.30
N ARG A 269 15.47 -8.61 -3.18
CA ARG A 269 14.50 -7.53 -3.50
C ARG A 269 14.01 -7.60 -4.94
N VAL A 270 14.90 -7.74 -5.92
CA VAL A 270 14.53 -7.84 -7.34
C VAL A 270 13.57 -9.00 -7.56
N ARG A 271 13.90 -10.22 -7.09
CA ARG A 271 13.02 -11.39 -7.22
C ARG A 271 11.65 -11.19 -6.55
N ALA A 272 11.60 -10.53 -5.40
CA ALA A 272 10.34 -10.23 -4.72
C ALA A 272 9.47 -9.22 -5.49
N TYR A 273 10.08 -8.24 -6.15
CA TYR A 273 9.37 -7.29 -7.01
C TYR A 273 8.93 -7.95 -8.33
N ASP A 274 9.74 -8.84 -8.90
CA ASP A 274 9.37 -9.62 -10.09
C ASP A 274 8.18 -10.54 -9.79
N LYS A 275 8.11 -11.16 -8.60
CA LYS A 275 6.95 -11.97 -8.19
C LYS A 275 5.69 -11.11 -8.03
N ALA A 276 5.81 -9.90 -7.48
CA ALA A 276 4.70 -8.94 -7.46
C ALA A 276 4.22 -8.56 -8.89
N VAL A 277 5.13 -8.37 -9.85
CA VAL A 277 4.78 -8.13 -11.26
C VAL A 277 4.04 -9.31 -11.86
N GLU A 278 4.47 -10.54 -11.58
CA GLU A 278 3.85 -11.79 -12.04
C GLU A 278 2.40 -11.89 -11.55
N VAL A 279 2.16 -11.77 -10.24
CA VAL A 279 0.82 -11.85 -9.64
C VAL A 279 -0.09 -10.73 -10.14
N LEU A 280 0.42 -9.50 -10.25
CA LEU A 280 -0.37 -8.39 -10.80
C LEU A 280 -0.74 -8.61 -12.27
N ARG A 281 0.16 -9.15 -13.10
CA ARG A 281 -0.18 -9.53 -14.49
C ARG A 281 -1.26 -10.61 -14.51
N MET A 282 -1.18 -11.64 -13.65
CA MET A 282 -2.23 -12.65 -13.51
C MET A 282 -3.57 -12.08 -13.02
N ALA A 283 -3.55 -10.99 -12.25
CA ALA A 283 -4.75 -10.25 -11.83
C ALA A 283 -5.34 -9.35 -12.94
N TYR A 284 -4.62 -9.11 -14.05
CA TYR A 284 -5.04 -8.22 -15.13
C TYR A 284 -5.52 -8.93 -16.42
N VAL A 285 -5.58 -10.26 -16.41
CA VAL A 285 -5.98 -11.09 -17.57
C VAL A 285 -7.44 -11.60 -17.47
N TYR A 286 -8.08 -11.38 -16.32
CA TYR A 286 -9.46 -11.78 -16.01
C TYR A 286 -10.33 -10.57 -15.62
#